data_AF-I8U9Q2-F1
#
_entry.id   AF-I8U9Q2-F1
#
_cell.length_a   1.000
_cell.length_b   1.000
_cell.length_c   1.000
_cell.angle_alpha   90.00
_cell.angle_beta   90.00
_cell.angle_gamma   90.00
#
_symmetry.space_group_name_H-M   'P 1'
#
loop_
_entity.id
_entity.type
_entity.pdbx_description
1 polymer ?
#
loop_
_entity_poly.entity_id
_entity_poly.type
_entity_poly.pdbx_seq_one_letter_code
_entity_poly.pdbx_strand_id
1 'polypeptide(L)'
;MKRTFFLTIGIGLVLAVAIYGVFTLLNQSKPQQEVQEHIEATYSSKDHLIHAYPNKATSQYLSESVGLYMNYLLQVDDQARFEDQVKLLSSKFIVKEGDHFYIKWALDPKTSANALVDDTRIIAALKKGAQQFKRENYEQLATKLQTSIVDTQRKGGYYTDYVNWSQHAAASRITLSYLTDDFFRMFAHTTNMVSLLKNADGEPPFFPEYYDVAQHRYYRSSEVHMVDQLLIAINRQQRDVASPAFQKWISQEWQTKKRITGRYTRATAQPAVSYESLSVYAFLKEYFELIDQPSLAKEVAQHAKKLAKGSFLKEAHFFDYMLFEEKLN
;
A
#
# COMPACT_ATOMS: atom_id res chain seq x y z
N MET A 1 47.42 -9.96 -56.03
CA MET A 1 46.98 -10.86 -54.94
C MET A 1 46.46 -10.16 -53.67
N LYS A 2 46.20 -8.84 -53.65
CA LYS A 2 45.74 -8.12 -52.43
C LYS A 2 44.28 -7.66 -52.42
N ARG A 3 43.57 -7.65 -53.56
CA ARG A 3 42.19 -7.09 -53.65
C ARG A 3 41.08 -8.05 -53.22
N THR A 4 41.26 -9.36 -53.43
CA THR A 4 40.25 -10.37 -53.08
C THR A 4 40.20 -10.69 -51.57
N PHE A 5 41.27 -10.43 -50.83
CA PHE A 5 41.34 -10.71 -49.39
C PHE A 5 40.60 -9.66 -48.53
N PHE A 6 40.54 -8.40 -48.98
CA PHE A 6 39.78 -7.35 -48.28
C PHE A 6 38.27 -7.46 -48.49
N LEU A 7 37.82 -8.04 -49.61
CA LEU A 7 36.39 -8.17 -49.91
C LEU A 7 35.72 -9.26 -49.05
N THR A 8 36.40 -10.39 -48.81
CA THR A 8 35.89 -11.50 -47.98
C THR A 8 35.87 -11.16 -46.50
N ILE A 9 36.85 -10.40 -45.99
CA ILE A 9 36.86 -9.93 -44.59
C ILE A 9 35.75 -8.90 -44.36
N GLY A 10 35.51 -7.99 -45.31
CA GLY A 10 34.44 -6.99 -45.21
C GLY A 10 33.04 -7.60 -45.16
N ILE A 11 32.76 -8.62 -45.98
CA ILE A 11 31.46 -9.30 -46.02
C ILE A 11 31.23 -10.14 -44.74
N GLY A 12 32.28 -10.81 -44.23
CA GLY A 12 32.21 -11.57 -42.99
C GLY A 12 31.93 -10.69 -41.76
N LEU A 13 32.53 -9.50 -41.71
CA LEU A 13 32.30 -8.55 -40.61
C LEU A 13 30.88 -7.96 -40.63
N VAL A 14 30.35 -7.65 -41.82
CA VAL A 14 28.98 -7.14 -41.98
C VAL A 14 27.94 -8.20 -41.60
N LEU A 15 28.16 -9.47 -42.00
CA LEU A 15 27.28 -10.57 -41.60
C LEU A 15 27.36 -10.85 -40.09
N ALA A 16 28.54 -10.76 -39.47
CA ALA A 16 28.68 -10.94 -38.02
C ALA A 16 28.00 -9.82 -37.22
N VAL A 17 28.09 -8.56 -37.68
CA VAL A 17 27.39 -7.42 -37.06
C VAL A 17 25.88 -7.51 -37.28
N ALA A 18 25.42 -7.96 -38.45
CA ALA A 18 24.00 -8.16 -38.72
C ALA A 18 23.43 -9.32 -37.87
N ILE A 19 24.14 -10.42 -37.74
CA ILE A 19 23.74 -11.56 -36.90
C ILE A 19 23.78 -11.15 -35.42
N TYR A 20 24.79 -10.43 -34.97
CA TYR A 20 24.86 -9.92 -33.60
C TYR A 20 23.76 -8.89 -33.32
N GLY A 21 23.46 -8.00 -34.27
CA GLY A 21 22.37 -7.02 -34.19
C GLY A 21 20.99 -7.67 -34.17
N VAL A 22 20.76 -8.71 -34.97
CA VAL A 22 19.53 -9.52 -34.94
C VAL A 22 19.46 -10.34 -33.66
N PHE A 23 20.58 -10.87 -33.15
CA PHE A 23 20.63 -11.58 -31.89
C PHE A 23 20.39 -10.64 -30.70
N THR A 24 20.90 -9.40 -30.69
CA THR A 24 20.59 -8.43 -29.63
C THR A 24 19.17 -7.88 -29.73
N LEU A 25 18.58 -7.79 -30.94
CA LEU A 25 17.16 -7.46 -31.14
C LEU A 25 16.22 -8.60 -30.71
N LEU A 26 16.57 -9.86 -30.98
CA LEU A 26 15.80 -11.04 -30.58
C LEU A 26 16.04 -11.45 -29.12
N ASN A 27 17.15 -11.02 -28.53
CA ASN A 27 17.52 -11.25 -27.14
C ASN A 27 17.27 -10.01 -26.26
N GLN A 28 16.48 -9.05 -26.76
CA GLN A 28 15.71 -8.19 -25.88
C GLN A 28 14.82 -9.12 -25.06
N SER A 29 15.18 -9.26 -23.79
CA SER A 29 14.39 -9.88 -22.73
C SER A 29 12.90 -9.74 -23.02
N LYS A 30 12.13 -10.84 -22.96
CA LYS A 30 10.66 -10.81 -23.02
C LYS A 30 10.18 -9.54 -22.32
N PRO A 31 9.38 -8.67 -22.98
CA PRO A 31 8.92 -7.44 -22.35
C PRO A 31 8.32 -7.84 -21.00
N GLN A 32 8.82 -7.19 -19.94
CA GLN A 32 8.22 -7.31 -18.62
C GLN A 32 6.73 -7.02 -18.82
N GLN A 33 5.88 -8.01 -18.51
CA GLN A 33 4.44 -7.84 -18.61
C GLN A 33 4.07 -6.57 -17.84
N GLU A 34 3.27 -5.71 -18.45
CA GLU A 34 2.82 -4.47 -17.79
C GLU A 34 2.13 -4.86 -16.48
N VAL A 35 2.34 -4.11 -15.39
CA VAL A 35 1.76 -4.45 -14.08
C VAL A 35 0.25 -4.63 -14.17
N GLN A 36 -0.41 -3.77 -14.95
CA GLN A 36 -1.84 -3.84 -15.22
C GLN A 36 -2.24 -5.15 -15.93
N GLU A 37 -1.50 -5.56 -16.96
CA GLU A 37 -1.75 -6.84 -17.65
C GLU A 37 -1.55 -8.03 -16.70
N HIS A 38 -0.57 -7.95 -15.79
CA HIS A 38 -0.36 -9.00 -14.79
C HIS A 38 -1.55 -9.09 -13.82
N ILE A 39 -2.01 -7.94 -13.31
CA ILE A 39 -3.18 -7.87 -12.41
C ILE A 39 -4.43 -8.41 -13.08
N GLU A 40 -4.68 -8.06 -14.34
CA GLU A 40 -5.79 -8.57 -15.14
C GLU A 40 -5.71 -10.09 -15.30
N ALA A 41 -4.52 -10.62 -15.57
CA ALA A 41 -4.31 -12.04 -15.81
C ALA A 41 -4.36 -12.89 -14.52
N THR A 42 -3.94 -12.36 -13.38
CA THR A 42 -3.70 -13.18 -12.17
C THR A 42 -4.56 -12.80 -10.98
N TYR A 43 -4.88 -11.52 -10.78
CA TYR A 43 -5.67 -11.07 -9.61
C TYR A 43 -7.11 -10.74 -9.95
N SER A 44 -7.45 -10.55 -11.23
CA SER A 44 -8.78 -10.08 -11.60
C SER A 44 -9.77 -11.22 -11.85
N SER A 45 -11.00 -11.05 -11.36
CA SER A 45 -12.12 -11.90 -11.76
C SER A 45 -12.63 -11.50 -13.15
N LYS A 46 -13.60 -12.26 -13.68
CA LYS A 46 -14.27 -11.92 -14.96
C LYS A 46 -15.02 -10.59 -14.91
N ASP A 47 -15.43 -10.16 -13.72
CA ASP A 47 -16.11 -8.87 -13.49
C ASP A 47 -15.10 -7.77 -13.09
N HIS A 48 -13.80 -7.98 -13.34
CA HIS A 48 -12.69 -7.09 -13.01
C HIS A 48 -12.50 -6.81 -11.50
N LEU A 49 -13.12 -7.63 -10.62
CA LEU A 49 -12.88 -7.54 -9.18
C LEU A 49 -11.48 -8.06 -8.84
N ILE A 50 -10.78 -7.38 -7.95
CA ILE A 50 -9.41 -7.73 -7.55
C ILE A 50 -9.44 -8.70 -6.37
N HIS A 51 -9.02 -9.94 -6.62
CA HIS A 51 -8.78 -10.96 -5.60
C HIS A 51 -7.60 -10.59 -4.70
N ALA A 52 -7.71 -10.93 -3.42
CA ALA A 52 -6.63 -10.76 -2.45
C ALA A 52 -5.38 -11.63 -2.75
N TYR A 53 -5.54 -12.74 -3.49
CA TYR A 53 -4.45 -13.64 -3.88
C TYR A 53 -4.56 -14.03 -5.36
N PRO A 54 -3.42 -14.25 -6.05
CA PRO A 54 -3.41 -14.54 -7.47
C PRO A 54 -4.02 -15.91 -7.74
N ASN A 55 -4.83 -16.01 -8.80
CA ASN A 55 -5.50 -17.22 -9.27
C ASN A 55 -6.33 -17.94 -8.18
N LYS A 56 -6.76 -17.21 -7.15
CA LYS A 56 -7.53 -17.76 -6.02
C LYS A 56 -8.93 -17.16 -5.99
N ALA A 57 -9.84 -17.76 -6.75
CA ALA A 57 -11.22 -17.30 -6.90
C ALA A 57 -12.02 -17.22 -5.58
N THR A 58 -11.61 -17.97 -4.56
CA THR A 58 -12.25 -17.95 -3.23
C THR A 58 -11.68 -16.88 -2.29
N SER A 59 -10.66 -16.14 -2.73
CA SER A 59 -10.07 -15.08 -1.93
C SER A 59 -10.96 -13.84 -1.93
N GLN A 60 -10.85 -13.05 -0.87
CA GLN A 60 -11.69 -11.87 -0.64
C GLN A 60 -11.46 -10.80 -1.70
N TYR A 61 -12.50 -9.98 -1.92
CA TYR A 61 -12.39 -8.72 -2.66
C TYR A 61 -12.43 -7.58 -1.63
N LEU A 62 -11.37 -6.79 -1.57
CA LEU A 62 -11.15 -5.78 -0.53
C LEU A 62 -11.15 -4.38 -1.13
N SER A 63 -11.71 -3.41 -0.42
CA SER A 63 -11.57 -1.99 -0.80
C SER A 63 -10.12 -1.53 -0.74
N GLU A 64 -9.31 -2.11 0.16
CA GLU A 64 -7.87 -1.92 0.22
C GLU A 64 -7.21 -2.13 -1.15
N SER A 65 -7.53 -3.25 -1.81
CA SER A 65 -6.97 -3.62 -3.12
C SER A 65 -7.39 -2.62 -4.20
N VAL A 66 -8.66 -2.20 -4.21
CA VAL A 66 -9.14 -1.18 -5.15
C VAL A 66 -8.40 0.14 -4.96
N GLY A 67 -8.29 0.62 -3.71
CA GLY A 67 -7.59 1.88 -3.40
C GLY A 67 -6.10 1.86 -3.76
N LEU A 68 -5.41 0.73 -3.52
CA LEU A 68 -4.01 0.56 -3.92
C LEU A 68 -3.85 0.60 -5.43
N TYR A 69 -4.71 -0.11 -6.16
CA TYR A 69 -4.62 -0.12 -7.61
C TYR A 69 -4.95 1.24 -8.23
N MET A 70 -5.97 1.94 -7.70
CA MET A 70 -6.27 3.31 -8.10
C MET A 70 -5.07 4.25 -7.92
N ASN A 71 -4.34 4.14 -6.81
CA ASN A 71 -3.12 4.92 -6.59
C ASN A 71 -2.03 4.60 -7.62
N TYR A 72 -1.81 3.32 -7.91
CA TYR A 72 -0.85 2.92 -8.94
C TYR A 72 -1.23 3.46 -10.32
N LEU A 73 -2.49 3.36 -10.71
CA LEU A 73 -2.99 3.84 -12.01
C LEU A 73 -2.80 5.36 -12.18
N LEU A 74 -2.88 6.14 -11.10
CA LEU A 74 -2.53 7.56 -11.13
C LEU A 74 -1.04 7.79 -11.41
N GLN A 75 -0.16 6.98 -10.81
CA GLN A 75 1.30 7.10 -11.00
C GLN A 75 1.73 6.82 -12.44
N VAL A 76 1.05 5.88 -13.11
CA VAL A 76 1.34 5.52 -14.51
C VAL A 76 0.44 6.22 -15.52
N ASP A 77 -0.38 7.19 -15.08
CA ASP A 77 -1.28 7.99 -15.92
C ASP A 77 -2.30 7.15 -16.74
N ASP A 78 -2.71 5.99 -16.22
CA ASP A 78 -3.68 5.10 -16.90
C ASP A 78 -5.12 5.48 -16.54
N GLN A 79 -5.62 6.50 -17.24
CA GLN A 79 -6.97 7.03 -17.05
C GLN A 79 -8.07 5.98 -17.29
N ALA A 80 -7.90 5.11 -18.29
CA ALA A 80 -8.95 4.18 -18.72
C ALA A 80 -9.23 3.16 -17.62
N ARG A 81 -8.18 2.50 -17.12
CA ARG A 81 -8.33 1.54 -16.02
C ARG A 81 -8.70 2.22 -14.72
N PHE A 82 -8.25 3.45 -14.48
CA PHE A 82 -8.69 4.20 -13.30
C PHE A 82 -10.21 4.42 -13.33
N GLU A 83 -10.75 4.81 -14.48
CA GLU A 83 -12.20 4.99 -14.65
C GLU A 83 -12.97 3.68 -14.42
N ASP A 84 -12.43 2.54 -14.86
CA ASP A 84 -13.02 1.23 -14.62
C ASP A 84 -13.03 0.87 -13.13
N GLN A 85 -11.95 1.19 -12.38
CA GLN A 85 -11.93 1.02 -10.93
C GLN A 85 -12.95 1.92 -10.23
N VAL A 86 -13.16 3.16 -10.69
CA VAL A 86 -14.20 4.04 -10.13
C VAL A 86 -15.61 3.48 -10.38
N LYS A 87 -15.88 2.94 -11.58
CA LYS A 87 -17.17 2.29 -11.91
C LYS A 87 -17.40 1.05 -11.06
N LEU A 88 -16.38 0.22 -10.88
CA LEU A 88 -16.42 -0.98 -10.06
C LEU A 88 -16.65 -0.64 -8.58
N LEU A 89 -15.90 0.31 -8.04
CA LEU A 89 -16.07 0.85 -6.69
C LEU A 89 -17.53 1.31 -6.48
N SER A 90 -18.03 2.16 -7.39
CA SER A 90 -19.36 2.74 -7.30
C SER A 90 -20.48 1.71 -7.37
N SER A 91 -20.31 0.64 -8.16
CA SER A 91 -21.36 -0.36 -8.39
C SER A 91 -21.34 -1.53 -7.40
N LYS A 92 -20.18 -1.84 -6.78
CA LYS A 92 -20.02 -3.03 -5.93
C LYS A 92 -19.74 -2.71 -4.46
N PHE A 93 -18.91 -1.71 -4.21
CA PHE A 93 -18.40 -1.41 -2.86
C PHE A 93 -19.18 -0.29 -2.18
N ILE A 94 -19.64 0.72 -2.93
CA ILE A 94 -20.34 1.85 -2.35
C ILE A 94 -21.80 1.50 -2.04
N VAL A 95 -22.22 1.80 -0.82
CA VAL A 95 -23.60 1.71 -0.35
C VAL A 95 -24.07 3.10 0.05
N LYS A 96 -25.30 3.44 -0.32
CA LYS A 96 -25.99 4.64 0.16
C LYS A 96 -27.02 4.24 1.22
N GLU A 97 -26.90 4.78 2.43
CA GLU A 97 -27.87 4.61 3.52
C GLU A 97 -28.34 6.00 3.98
N GLY A 98 -29.61 6.31 3.74
CA GLY A 98 -30.12 7.67 3.92
C GLY A 98 -29.34 8.67 3.04
N ASP A 99 -28.77 9.70 3.65
CA ASP A 99 -27.97 10.72 2.96
C ASP A 99 -26.46 10.42 2.93
N HIS A 100 -26.03 9.30 3.53
CA HIS A 100 -24.62 8.94 3.66
C HIS A 100 -24.19 7.87 2.66
N PHE A 101 -22.90 7.89 2.32
CA PHE A 101 -22.23 6.97 1.43
C PHE A 101 -21.12 6.25 2.19
N TYR A 102 -21.09 4.93 2.11
CA TYR A 102 -20.11 4.07 2.77
C TYR A 102 -19.42 3.17 1.75
N ILE A 103 -18.13 2.88 1.95
CA ILE A 103 -17.41 1.88 1.17
C ILE A 103 -17.34 0.61 2.01
N LYS A 104 -17.85 -0.50 1.49
CA LYS A 104 -17.65 -1.81 2.13
C LYS A 104 -16.16 -2.12 2.22
N TRP A 105 -15.67 -2.51 3.41
CA TRP A 105 -14.27 -2.92 3.53
C TRP A 105 -13.97 -4.20 2.70
N ALA A 106 -14.99 -5.07 2.55
CA ALA A 106 -14.95 -6.27 1.72
C ALA A 106 -16.30 -6.57 1.06
N LEU A 107 -16.27 -7.19 -0.13
CA LEU A 107 -17.48 -7.72 -0.76
C LEU A 107 -17.88 -9.07 -0.14
N ASP A 108 -18.68 -8.98 0.92
CA ASP A 108 -19.41 -10.10 1.51
C ASP A 108 -20.85 -9.64 1.77
N PRO A 109 -21.88 -10.50 1.59
CA PRO A 109 -23.27 -10.14 1.85
C PRO A 109 -23.54 -9.63 3.27
N LYS A 110 -22.71 -10.02 4.25
CA LYS A 110 -22.82 -9.61 5.65
C LYS A 110 -22.00 -8.36 5.98
N THR A 111 -21.23 -7.83 5.03
CA THR A 111 -20.45 -6.60 5.27
C THR A 111 -21.38 -5.41 5.41
N SER A 112 -21.41 -4.85 6.62
CA SER A 112 -22.14 -3.63 6.97
C SER A 112 -21.23 -2.55 7.55
N ALA A 113 -19.92 -2.65 7.33
CA ALA A 113 -18.92 -1.73 7.84
C ALA A 113 -17.90 -1.32 6.78
N ASN A 114 -17.32 -0.14 6.97
CA ASN A 114 -16.20 0.39 6.19
C ASN A 114 -14.88 0.20 6.96
N ALA A 115 -13.79 0.76 6.42
CA ALA A 115 -12.52 0.90 7.11
C ALA A 115 -11.92 2.26 6.74
N LEU A 116 -11.69 3.12 7.74
CA LEU A 116 -11.26 4.51 7.55
C LEU A 116 -9.97 4.62 6.72
N VAL A 117 -9.03 3.69 6.88
CA VAL A 117 -7.78 3.68 6.10
C VAL A 117 -8.02 3.43 4.61
N ASP A 118 -9.01 2.59 4.27
CA ASP A 118 -9.36 2.32 2.88
C ASP A 118 -10.14 3.47 2.29
N ASP A 119 -11.09 4.01 3.05
CA ASP A 119 -11.87 5.16 2.63
C ASP A 119 -10.96 6.35 2.33
N THR A 120 -10.03 6.65 3.22
CA THR A 120 -9.10 7.77 3.04
C THR A 120 -8.20 7.57 1.83
N ARG A 121 -7.69 6.35 1.63
CA ARG A 121 -6.89 6.00 0.44
C ARG A 121 -7.68 6.21 -0.86
N ILE A 122 -8.91 5.70 -0.91
CA ILE A 122 -9.78 5.78 -2.09
C ILE A 122 -10.22 7.22 -2.36
N ILE A 123 -10.65 7.97 -1.34
CA ILE A 123 -11.06 9.36 -1.49
C ILE A 123 -9.87 10.21 -1.94
N ALA A 124 -8.66 9.99 -1.41
CA ALA A 124 -7.46 10.68 -1.86
C ALA A 124 -7.15 10.36 -3.33
N ALA A 125 -7.27 9.10 -3.75
CA ALA A 125 -7.11 8.69 -5.14
C ALA A 125 -8.16 9.36 -6.05
N LEU A 126 -9.43 9.39 -5.65
CA LEU A 126 -10.50 10.05 -6.40
C LEU A 126 -10.24 11.55 -6.60
N LYS A 127 -9.81 12.26 -5.56
CA LYS A 127 -9.47 13.69 -5.65
C LYS A 127 -8.29 13.95 -6.58
N LYS A 128 -7.22 13.14 -6.46
CA LYS A 128 -6.05 13.22 -7.36
C LYS A 128 -6.46 12.93 -8.81
N GLY A 129 -7.24 11.87 -9.04
CA GLY A 129 -7.78 11.53 -10.35
C GLY A 129 -8.71 12.59 -10.93
N ALA A 130 -9.51 13.26 -10.09
CA ALA A 130 -10.38 14.35 -10.52
C ALA A 130 -9.56 15.49 -11.13
N GLN A 131 -8.44 15.84 -10.48
CA GLN A 131 -7.52 16.88 -10.93
C GLN A 131 -6.73 16.43 -12.18
N GLN A 132 -6.10 15.26 -12.11
CA GLN A 132 -5.23 14.72 -13.15
C GLN A 132 -5.99 14.47 -14.46
N PHE A 133 -7.15 13.81 -14.38
CA PHE A 133 -7.96 13.42 -15.54
C PHE A 133 -9.09 14.41 -15.87
N LYS A 134 -9.19 15.52 -15.14
CA LYS A 134 -10.22 16.57 -15.30
C LYS A 134 -11.64 16.00 -15.27
N ARG A 135 -11.94 15.25 -14.20
CA ARG A 135 -13.19 14.50 -14.01
C ARG A 135 -13.94 15.00 -12.77
N GLU A 136 -14.90 15.89 -12.97
CA GLU A 136 -15.68 16.49 -11.89
C GLU A 136 -16.49 15.45 -11.08
N ASN A 137 -16.98 14.39 -11.73
CA ASN A 137 -17.71 13.31 -11.08
C ASN A 137 -16.85 12.59 -10.02
N TYR A 138 -15.53 12.51 -10.18
CA TYR A 138 -14.65 11.92 -9.16
C TYR A 138 -14.58 12.82 -7.92
N GLU A 139 -14.50 14.14 -8.09
CA GLU A 139 -14.51 15.10 -6.99
C GLU A 139 -15.84 15.07 -6.23
N GLN A 140 -16.96 15.00 -6.96
CA GLN A 140 -18.29 14.91 -6.36
C GLN A 140 -18.45 13.62 -5.54
N LEU A 141 -17.93 12.49 -6.03
CA LEU A 141 -17.96 11.22 -5.30
C LEU A 141 -17.07 11.29 -4.05
N ALA A 142 -15.84 11.78 -4.19
CA ALA A 142 -14.92 11.96 -3.09
C ALA A 142 -15.50 12.86 -1.99
N THR A 143 -16.18 13.94 -2.38
CA THR A 143 -16.84 14.87 -1.45
C THR A 143 -17.95 14.17 -0.67
N LYS A 144 -18.84 13.42 -1.33
CA LYS A 144 -19.93 12.68 -0.67
C LYS A 144 -19.41 11.67 0.35
N LEU A 145 -18.37 10.91 -0.02
CA LEU A 145 -17.74 9.93 0.86
C LEU A 145 -17.06 10.62 2.06
N GLN A 146 -16.30 11.68 1.81
CA GLN A 146 -15.64 12.44 2.87
C GLN A 146 -16.64 13.04 3.86
N THR A 147 -17.70 13.69 3.36
CA THR A 147 -18.76 14.26 4.21
C THR A 147 -19.41 13.17 5.06
N SER A 148 -19.68 12.00 4.49
CA SER A 148 -20.26 10.87 5.23
C SER A 148 -19.38 10.40 6.40
N ILE A 149 -18.05 10.40 6.23
CA ILE A 149 -17.11 10.09 7.31
C ILE A 149 -17.16 11.16 8.41
N VAL A 150 -17.17 12.44 8.04
CA VAL A 150 -17.26 13.55 9.00
C VAL A 150 -18.55 13.43 9.82
N ASP A 151 -19.67 13.14 9.19
CA ASP A 151 -20.98 13.15 9.82
C ASP A 151 -21.21 11.92 10.72
N THR A 152 -20.67 10.76 10.33
CA THR A 152 -21.03 9.48 10.98
C THR A 152 -19.93 8.88 11.84
N GLN A 153 -18.67 9.20 11.55
CA GLN A 153 -17.50 8.51 12.09
C GLN A 153 -16.69 9.38 13.05
N ARG A 154 -16.94 10.70 13.04
CA ARG A 154 -16.33 11.66 13.96
C ARG A 154 -17.14 11.81 15.24
N LYS A 155 -16.60 11.40 16.38
CA LYS A 155 -17.23 11.51 17.70
C LYS A 155 -16.28 12.12 18.73
N GLY A 156 -16.72 13.15 19.45
CA GLY A 156 -15.91 13.79 20.49
C GLY A 156 -14.57 14.32 20.00
N GLY A 157 -14.48 14.75 18.73
CA GLY A 157 -13.24 15.19 18.11
C GLY A 157 -12.31 14.09 17.60
N TYR A 158 -12.71 12.81 17.68
CA TYR A 158 -11.96 11.68 17.16
C TYR A 158 -12.64 11.06 15.93
N TYR A 159 -11.85 10.59 14.97
CA TYR A 159 -12.32 9.75 13.87
C TYR A 159 -11.99 8.30 14.21
N THR A 160 -12.98 7.43 14.13
CA THR A 160 -12.87 6.02 14.55
C THR A 160 -12.71 5.10 13.35
N ASP A 161 -12.23 3.87 13.58
CA ASP A 161 -11.79 2.96 12.52
C ASP A 161 -12.87 2.64 11.48
N TYR A 162 -14.13 2.56 11.90
CA TYR A 162 -15.25 2.23 11.03
C TYR A 162 -16.58 2.68 11.63
N VAL A 163 -17.60 2.72 10.78
CA VAL A 163 -19.03 2.75 11.11
C VAL A 163 -19.65 1.44 10.65
N ASN A 164 -20.41 0.81 11.55
CA ASN A 164 -21.39 -0.19 11.17
C ASN A 164 -22.70 0.52 10.83
N TRP A 165 -22.97 0.74 9.55
CA TRP A 165 -24.15 1.50 9.12
C TRP A 165 -25.46 0.76 9.41
N SER A 166 -25.45 -0.58 9.43
CA SER A 166 -26.65 -1.36 9.80
C SER A 166 -27.06 -1.18 11.26
N GLN A 167 -26.13 -0.77 12.13
CA GLN A 167 -26.35 -0.53 13.55
C GLN A 167 -26.30 0.97 13.90
N HIS A 168 -26.06 1.84 12.91
CA HIS A 168 -25.81 3.26 13.09
C HIS A 168 -24.75 3.56 14.18
N ALA A 169 -23.72 2.71 14.25
CA ALA A 169 -22.74 2.72 15.33
C ALA A 169 -21.30 2.83 14.78
N ALA A 170 -20.63 3.94 15.12
CA ALA A 170 -19.20 4.07 14.94
C ALA A 170 -18.43 3.24 15.99
N ALA A 171 -17.28 2.71 15.61
CA ALA A 171 -16.38 1.99 16.50
C ALA A 171 -15.92 2.88 17.68
N SER A 172 -15.45 2.27 18.76
CA SER A 172 -14.75 2.96 19.84
C SER A 172 -13.23 2.90 19.69
N ARG A 173 -12.73 2.39 18.56
CA ARG A 173 -11.32 2.08 18.32
C ARG A 173 -10.72 3.05 17.29
N ILE A 174 -9.46 3.43 17.53
CA ILE A 174 -8.62 4.20 16.61
C ILE A 174 -7.28 3.48 16.44
N THR A 175 -7.12 2.78 15.33
CA THR A 175 -5.88 2.10 14.96
C THR A 175 -4.86 3.14 14.49
N LEU A 176 -3.69 3.16 15.12
CA LEU A 176 -2.72 4.23 14.90
C LEU A 176 -2.09 4.19 13.50
N SER A 177 -2.00 3.00 12.88
CA SER A 177 -1.53 2.84 11.50
C SER A 177 -2.51 3.45 10.48
N TYR A 178 -3.78 3.69 10.84
CA TYR A 178 -4.79 4.29 9.96
C TYR A 178 -4.65 5.82 9.84
N LEU A 179 -3.84 6.44 10.71
CA LEU A 179 -3.67 7.89 10.77
C LEU A 179 -2.63 8.36 9.73
N THR A 180 -2.89 8.03 8.47
CA THR A 180 -2.02 8.28 7.31
C THR A 180 -1.97 9.76 6.92
N ASP A 181 -0.99 10.15 6.10
CA ASP A 181 -0.94 11.50 5.56
C ASP A 181 -2.22 11.89 4.78
N ASP A 182 -2.78 10.95 3.99
CA ASP A 182 -4.04 11.15 3.29
C ASP A 182 -5.19 11.49 4.26
N PHE A 183 -5.27 10.82 5.42
CA PHE A 183 -6.25 11.14 6.47
C PHE A 183 -6.11 12.60 6.95
N PHE A 184 -4.91 13.04 7.27
CA PHE A 184 -4.71 14.38 7.85
C PHE A 184 -4.80 15.51 6.84
N ARG A 185 -4.46 15.28 5.56
CA ARG A 185 -4.73 16.25 4.48
C ARG A 185 -6.22 16.37 4.19
N MET A 186 -6.96 15.28 4.38
CA MET A 186 -8.39 15.20 4.09
C MET A 186 -9.24 15.89 5.16
N PHE A 187 -8.95 15.66 6.44
CA PHE A 187 -9.82 16.12 7.52
C PHE A 187 -9.24 17.30 8.30
N ALA A 188 -10.09 18.31 8.49
CA ALA A 188 -9.83 19.39 9.43
C ALA A 188 -10.06 18.93 10.89
N HIS A 189 -9.56 19.74 11.84
CA HIS A 189 -9.75 19.55 13.29
C HIS A 189 -9.24 18.20 13.82
N THR A 190 -8.07 17.78 13.34
CA THR A 190 -7.43 16.50 13.65
C THR A 190 -6.45 16.58 14.83
N THR A 191 -6.48 17.66 15.62
CA THR A 191 -5.58 17.88 16.77
C THR A 191 -5.56 16.69 17.74
N ASN A 192 -6.73 16.11 18.04
CA ASN A 192 -6.82 14.93 18.90
C ASN A 192 -6.09 13.72 18.29
N MET A 193 -6.19 13.54 16.97
CA MET A 193 -5.54 12.44 16.25
C MET A 193 -4.02 12.61 16.21
N VAL A 194 -3.54 13.85 16.03
CA VAL A 194 -2.10 14.17 16.15
C VAL A 194 -1.60 13.88 17.56
N SER A 195 -2.37 14.27 18.59
CA SER A 195 -2.04 13.99 19.98
C SER A 195 -1.97 12.49 20.28
N LEU A 196 -2.81 11.65 19.64
CA LEU A 196 -2.70 10.19 19.77
C LEU A 196 -1.36 9.68 19.23
N LEU A 197 -0.94 10.14 18.05
CA LEU A 197 0.37 9.75 17.50
C LEU A 197 1.52 10.23 18.38
N LYS A 198 1.47 11.45 18.92
CA LYS A 198 2.48 12.01 19.83
C LYS A 198 2.57 11.22 21.14
N ASN A 199 1.42 10.90 21.72
CA ASN A 199 1.32 10.23 23.01
C ASN A 199 1.39 8.70 22.90
N ALA A 200 1.61 8.14 21.70
CA ALA A 200 1.80 6.71 21.46
C ALA A 200 3.16 6.19 21.95
N ASP A 201 3.80 6.89 22.89
CA ASP A 201 5.00 6.43 23.56
C ASP A 201 4.61 5.28 24.52
N GLY A 202 5.30 4.15 24.41
CA GLY A 202 4.96 2.89 25.09
C GLY A 202 6.19 2.11 25.53
N GLU A 203 6.08 0.78 25.62
CA GLU A 203 7.21 -0.12 25.87
C GLU A 203 8.11 -0.15 24.62
N PRO A 204 9.27 0.54 24.64
CA PRO A 204 10.15 0.56 23.49
C PRO A 204 10.61 -0.88 23.15
N PRO A 205 10.75 -1.23 21.85
CA PRO A 205 10.76 -0.30 20.72
C PRO A 205 9.40 -0.09 20.04
N PHE A 206 8.35 -0.83 20.43
CA PHE A 206 7.11 -0.90 19.64
C PHE A 206 5.99 0.02 20.15
N PHE A 207 5.26 0.62 19.23
CA PHE A 207 4.08 1.44 19.50
C PHE A 207 2.88 0.57 19.91
N PRO A 208 1.91 1.12 20.67
CA PRO A 208 0.59 0.53 20.79
C PRO A 208 -0.11 0.46 19.42
N GLU A 209 -0.98 -0.54 19.20
CA GLU A 209 -1.67 -0.71 17.92
C GLU A 209 -2.86 0.25 17.77
N TYR A 210 -3.60 0.48 18.85
CA TYR A 210 -4.79 1.33 18.81
C TYR A 210 -5.06 2.04 20.13
N TYR A 211 -5.85 3.11 20.06
CA TYR A 211 -6.45 3.80 21.20
C TYR A 211 -7.93 3.45 21.30
N ASP A 212 -8.37 3.03 22.48
CA ASP A 212 -9.78 2.85 22.81
C ASP A 212 -10.34 4.16 23.37
N VAL A 213 -11.26 4.77 22.63
CA VAL A 213 -11.87 6.06 22.97
C VAL A 213 -12.79 5.95 24.17
N ALA A 214 -13.48 4.82 24.35
CA ALA A 214 -14.40 4.63 25.46
C ALA A 214 -13.65 4.38 26.78
N GLN A 215 -12.53 3.67 26.72
CA GLN A 215 -11.71 3.34 27.88
C GLN A 215 -10.57 4.34 28.12
N HIS A 216 -10.40 5.30 27.22
CA HIS A 216 -9.35 6.32 27.22
C HIS A 216 -7.92 5.75 27.37
N ARG A 217 -7.64 4.61 26.74
CA ARG A 217 -6.33 3.94 26.88
C ARG A 217 -5.81 3.34 25.59
N TYR A 218 -4.49 3.28 25.48
CA TYR A 218 -3.81 2.53 24.43
C TYR A 218 -3.83 1.03 24.71
N TYR A 219 -4.09 0.26 23.67
CA TYR A 219 -3.99 -1.20 23.69
C TYR A 219 -2.68 -1.67 23.06
N ARG A 220 -2.14 -2.76 23.61
CA ARG A 220 -0.87 -3.37 23.21
C ARG A 220 -1.05 -4.88 23.09
N SER A 221 -0.82 -5.42 21.90
CA SER A 221 -0.76 -6.87 21.69
C SER A 221 0.59 -7.44 22.14
N SER A 222 0.60 -8.71 22.56
CA SER A 222 1.85 -9.45 22.83
C SER A 222 2.65 -9.74 21.57
N GLU A 223 1.98 -9.80 20.41
CA GLU A 223 2.57 -9.94 19.08
C GLU A 223 2.32 -8.66 18.28
N VAL A 224 3.38 -8.10 17.70
CA VAL A 224 3.32 -6.86 16.90
C VAL A 224 3.42 -7.16 15.41
N HIS A 225 2.63 -6.46 14.61
CA HIS A 225 2.64 -6.56 13.16
C HIS A 225 3.52 -5.46 12.57
N MET A 226 4.54 -5.85 11.79
CA MET A 226 5.57 -4.89 11.38
C MET A 226 5.06 -3.85 10.37
N VAL A 227 4.07 -4.20 9.54
CA VAL A 227 3.39 -3.23 8.66
C VAL A 227 2.78 -2.10 9.48
N ASP A 228 2.02 -2.42 10.53
CA ASP A 228 1.41 -1.42 11.40
C ASP A 228 2.46 -0.58 12.12
N GLN A 229 3.50 -1.20 12.66
CA GLN A 229 4.56 -0.49 13.39
C GLN A 229 5.31 0.50 12.49
N LEU A 230 5.62 0.11 11.25
CA LEU A 230 6.25 0.99 10.27
C LEU A 230 5.32 2.13 9.85
N LEU A 231 4.04 1.85 9.59
CA LEU A 231 3.06 2.89 9.28
C LEU A 231 2.91 3.89 10.42
N ILE A 232 2.86 3.43 11.68
CA ILE A 232 2.83 4.32 12.85
C ILE A 232 4.10 5.19 12.90
N ALA A 233 5.28 4.60 12.68
CA ALA A 233 6.55 5.32 12.67
C ALA A 233 6.60 6.39 11.56
N ILE A 234 6.15 6.06 10.35
CA ILE A 234 6.04 6.97 9.20
C ILE A 234 5.07 8.11 9.53
N ASN A 235 3.86 7.77 10.02
CA ASN A 235 2.83 8.74 10.36
C ASN A 235 3.30 9.71 11.46
N ARG A 236 4.08 9.23 12.43
CA ARG A 236 4.74 10.05 13.44
C ARG A 236 5.82 10.95 12.82
N GLN A 237 6.71 10.39 12.02
CA GLN A 237 7.83 11.11 11.39
C GLN A 237 7.34 12.25 10.49
N GLN A 238 6.30 12.04 9.68
CA GLN A 238 5.67 13.07 8.84
C GLN A 238 5.02 14.23 9.62
N ARG A 239 4.91 14.10 10.95
CA ARG A 239 4.35 15.11 11.87
C ARG A 239 5.41 15.65 12.82
N ASP A 240 6.67 15.51 12.44
CA ASP A 240 7.83 15.92 13.22
C ASP A 240 7.88 15.26 14.61
N VAL A 241 7.31 14.06 14.73
CA VAL A 241 7.34 13.25 15.95
C VAL A 241 8.38 12.14 15.79
N ALA A 242 9.58 12.39 16.32
CA ALA A 242 10.65 11.40 16.31
C ALA A 242 10.27 10.12 17.08
N SER A 243 10.86 9.00 16.68
CA SER A 243 10.64 7.70 17.31
C SER A 243 11.98 7.00 17.60
N PRO A 244 12.83 7.57 18.48
CA PRO A 244 14.23 7.17 18.61
C PRO A 244 14.42 5.70 19.03
N ALA A 245 13.53 5.17 19.87
CA ALA A 245 13.60 3.77 20.29
C ALA A 245 13.31 2.80 19.14
N PHE A 246 12.24 3.04 18.38
CA PHE A 246 11.90 2.26 17.19
C PHE A 246 12.99 2.40 16.13
N GLN A 247 13.42 3.62 15.84
CA GLN A 247 14.48 3.92 14.87
C GLN A 247 15.78 3.17 15.19
N LYS A 248 16.23 3.23 16.46
CA LYS A 248 17.43 2.50 16.90
C LYS A 248 17.25 1.00 16.70
N TRP A 249 16.13 0.45 17.15
CA TRP A 249 15.86 -0.97 17.06
C TRP A 249 15.79 -1.45 15.60
N ILE A 250 14.98 -0.82 14.75
CA ILE A 250 14.78 -1.26 13.36
C ILE A 250 16.06 -1.14 12.54
N SER A 251 16.86 -0.10 12.78
CA SER A 251 18.17 0.07 12.13
C SER A 251 19.14 -1.02 12.56
N GLN A 252 19.20 -1.34 13.86
CA GLN A 252 20.07 -2.40 14.38
C GLN A 252 19.64 -3.78 13.89
N GLU A 253 18.34 -4.08 13.92
CA GLU A 253 17.77 -5.34 13.43
C GLU A 253 18.11 -5.53 11.94
N TRP A 254 17.92 -4.49 11.12
CA TRP A 254 18.30 -4.51 9.71
C TRP A 254 19.81 -4.69 9.52
N GLN A 255 20.64 -3.91 10.20
CA GLN A 255 22.09 -3.95 10.02
C GLN A 255 22.70 -5.29 10.42
N THR A 256 22.18 -5.91 11.50
CA THR A 256 22.73 -7.14 12.07
C THR A 256 22.20 -8.40 11.38
N LYS A 257 20.89 -8.46 11.10
CA LYS A 257 20.25 -9.65 10.56
C LYS A 257 20.00 -9.59 9.06
N LYS A 258 20.06 -8.40 8.46
CA LYS A 258 19.70 -8.13 7.05
C LYS A 258 18.32 -8.68 6.70
N ARG A 259 17.40 -8.67 7.67
CA ARG A 259 16.07 -9.24 7.58
C ARG A 259 15.15 -8.63 8.63
N ILE A 260 13.94 -8.25 8.21
CA ILE A 260 12.83 -7.88 9.11
C ILE A 260 11.66 -8.83 8.83
N THR A 261 11.19 -9.54 9.86
CA THR A 261 10.08 -10.49 9.72
C THR A 261 8.71 -9.80 9.86
N GLY A 262 7.65 -10.47 9.40
CA GLY A 262 6.30 -9.89 9.45
C GLY A 262 5.79 -9.56 10.86
N ARG A 263 6.23 -10.31 11.87
CA ARG A 263 5.78 -10.17 13.26
C ARG A 263 6.88 -10.40 14.28
N TYR A 264 6.75 -9.75 15.43
CA TYR A 264 7.68 -9.84 16.55
C TYR A 264 6.93 -10.02 17.88
N THR A 265 7.56 -10.70 18.83
CA THR A 265 7.08 -10.73 20.22
C THR A 265 7.46 -9.42 20.91
N ARG A 266 6.48 -8.70 21.45
CA ARG A 266 6.67 -7.37 22.05
C ARG A 266 7.70 -7.39 23.19
N ALA A 267 7.59 -8.37 24.10
CA ALA A 267 8.41 -8.44 25.31
C ALA A 267 9.91 -8.71 25.04
N THR A 268 10.23 -9.41 23.95
CA THR A 268 11.61 -9.87 23.66
C THR A 268 12.22 -9.23 22.41
N ALA A 269 11.38 -8.52 21.63
CA ALA A 269 11.71 -8.03 20.29
C ALA A 269 12.34 -9.09 19.37
N GLN A 270 11.97 -10.36 19.57
CA GLN A 270 12.37 -11.47 18.70
C GLN A 270 11.31 -11.76 17.64
N PRO A 271 11.70 -12.25 16.45
CA PRO A 271 10.76 -12.69 15.42
C PRO A 271 9.76 -13.71 15.99
N ALA A 272 8.46 -13.43 15.82
CA ALA A 272 7.39 -14.37 16.16
C ALA A 272 7.08 -15.32 14.98
N VAL A 273 7.54 -14.95 13.78
CA VAL A 273 7.36 -15.72 12.55
C VAL A 273 8.68 -15.77 11.77
N SER A 274 8.80 -16.72 10.86
CA SER A 274 9.97 -16.85 9.97
C SER A 274 9.79 -16.15 8.62
N TYR A 275 8.56 -15.79 8.24
CA TYR A 275 8.29 -15.19 6.93
C TYR A 275 8.63 -13.70 6.88
N GLU A 276 9.00 -13.26 5.68
CA GLU A 276 9.20 -11.88 5.30
C GLU A 276 8.02 -11.42 4.44
N SER A 277 7.82 -10.11 4.33
CA SER A 277 6.75 -9.50 3.54
C SER A 277 7.31 -8.34 2.72
N LEU A 278 6.85 -8.21 1.48
CA LEU A 278 7.28 -7.11 0.62
C LEU A 278 6.72 -5.78 1.09
N SER A 279 5.50 -5.76 1.66
CA SER A 279 4.95 -4.54 2.25
C SER A 279 5.76 -4.05 3.46
N VAL A 280 6.30 -4.98 4.28
CA VAL A 280 7.24 -4.61 5.35
C VAL A 280 8.45 -3.89 4.76
N TYR A 281 9.03 -4.40 3.67
CA TYR A 281 10.18 -3.75 3.05
C TYR A 281 9.85 -2.46 2.30
N ALA A 282 8.65 -2.35 1.73
CA ALA A 282 8.17 -1.13 1.10
C ALA A 282 8.09 0.02 2.11
N PHE A 283 7.46 -0.24 3.26
CA PHE A 283 7.37 0.76 4.32
C PHE A 283 8.70 0.97 5.06
N LEU A 284 9.55 -0.05 5.16
CA LEU A 284 10.88 0.13 5.76
C LEU A 284 11.77 1.04 4.91
N LYS A 285 11.74 0.87 3.58
CA LYS A 285 12.43 1.78 2.65
C LYS A 285 11.92 3.21 2.84
N GLU A 286 10.61 3.41 2.79
CA GLU A 286 9.98 4.73 2.96
C GLU A 286 10.35 5.36 4.32
N TYR A 287 10.31 4.58 5.39
CA TYR A 287 10.71 5.05 6.70
C TYR A 287 12.17 5.48 6.74
N PHE A 288 13.10 4.68 6.18
CA PHE A 288 14.51 5.04 6.09
C PHE A 288 14.77 6.29 5.22
N GLU A 289 14.00 6.50 4.16
CA GLU A 289 14.05 7.75 3.38
C GLU A 289 13.59 8.95 4.23
N LEU A 290 12.51 8.80 5.01
CA LEU A 290 11.96 9.87 5.86
C LEU A 290 12.86 10.27 7.05
N ILE A 291 13.78 9.40 7.48
CA ILE A 291 14.73 9.68 8.56
C ILE A 291 16.15 9.96 8.03
N ASP A 292 16.27 10.35 6.76
CA ASP A 292 17.53 10.69 6.09
C ASP A 292 18.59 9.57 6.15
N GLN A 293 18.16 8.31 5.97
CA GLN A 293 19.01 7.11 5.89
C GLN A 293 18.96 6.48 4.48
N PRO A 294 19.35 7.20 3.40
CA PRO A 294 19.18 6.73 2.02
C PRO A 294 20.01 5.48 1.69
N SER A 295 21.14 5.25 2.39
CA SER A 295 21.94 4.03 2.23
C SER A 295 21.16 2.79 2.69
N LEU A 296 20.52 2.85 3.87
CA LEU A 296 19.70 1.76 4.39
C LEU A 296 18.46 1.55 3.53
N ALA A 297 17.81 2.62 3.08
CA ALA A 297 16.67 2.54 2.16
C ALA A 297 17.03 1.79 0.87
N LYS A 298 18.20 2.11 0.28
CA LYS A 298 18.70 1.44 -0.92
C LYS A 298 18.99 -0.04 -0.68
N GLU A 299 19.59 -0.40 0.45
CA GLU A 299 19.85 -1.80 0.82
C GLU A 299 18.53 -2.60 0.94
N VAL A 300 17.53 -2.03 1.62
CA VAL A 300 16.21 -2.64 1.78
C VAL A 300 15.53 -2.85 0.44
N ALA A 301 15.56 -1.85 -0.45
CA ALA A 301 15.01 -1.97 -1.80
C ALA A 301 15.66 -3.10 -2.59
N GLN A 302 17.00 -3.21 -2.52
CA GLN A 302 17.74 -4.28 -3.19
C GLN A 302 17.40 -5.66 -2.63
N HIS A 303 17.23 -5.78 -1.31
CA HIS A 303 16.80 -7.02 -0.68
C HIS A 303 15.40 -7.43 -1.13
N ALA A 304 14.45 -6.49 -1.13
CA ALA A 304 13.10 -6.75 -1.60
C ALA A 304 13.07 -7.19 -3.08
N LYS A 305 13.86 -6.54 -3.96
CA LYS A 305 14.02 -6.96 -5.36
C LYS A 305 14.59 -8.39 -5.49
N LYS A 306 15.51 -8.79 -4.61
CA LYS A 306 16.04 -10.17 -4.59
C LYS A 306 14.98 -11.17 -4.15
N LEU A 307 14.20 -10.83 -3.12
CA LEU A 307 13.09 -11.65 -2.64
C LEU A 307 12.02 -11.83 -3.74
N ALA A 308 11.68 -10.75 -4.43
CA ALA A 308 10.69 -10.73 -5.50
C ALA A 308 11.08 -11.56 -6.75
N LYS A 309 12.38 -11.66 -7.08
CA LYS A 309 12.88 -12.49 -8.19
C LYS A 309 12.63 -14.00 -8.01
N GLY A 310 12.31 -14.44 -6.79
CA GLY A 310 11.90 -15.82 -6.52
C GLY A 310 10.47 -16.12 -6.95
N SER A 311 9.88 -17.16 -6.36
CA SER A 311 8.44 -17.44 -6.49
C SER A 311 7.57 -16.54 -5.61
N PHE A 312 8.15 -15.59 -4.87
CA PHE A 312 7.45 -14.80 -3.85
C PHE A 312 6.23 -14.06 -4.42
N LEU A 313 6.39 -13.38 -5.56
CA LEU A 313 5.29 -12.65 -6.19
C LEU A 313 4.17 -13.55 -6.73
N LYS A 314 4.44 -14.84 -6.99
CA LYS A 314 3.45 -15.77 -7.55
C LYS A 314 2.34 -16.14 -6.57
N GLU A 315 2.59 -15.94 -5.27
CA GLU A 315 1.67 -16.26 -4.18
C GLU A 315 1.42 -15.06 -3.26
N ALA A 316 1.93 -13.89 -3.63
CA ALA A 316 1.84 -12.69 -2.82
C ALA A 316 0.38 -12.27 -2.62
N HIS A 317 0.06 -11.75 -1.44
CA HIS A 317 -1.18 -11.00 -1.28
C HIS A 317 -1.13 -9.76 -2.19
N PHE A 318 -2.28 -9.33 -2.73
CA PHE A 318 -2.34 -8.17 -3.62
C PHE A 318 -1.71 -6.91 -2.98
N PHE A 319 -1.89 -6.74 -1.67
CA PHE A 319 -1.23 -5.70 -0.87
C PHE A 319 0.31 -5.72 -1.00
N ASP A 320 0.93 -6.88 -0.81
CA ASP A 320 2.39 -7.05 -0.95
C ASP A 320 2.84 -6.82 -2.40
N TYR A 321 2.08 -7.32 -3.37
CA TYR A 321 2.37 -7.15 -4.79
C TYR A 321 2.32 -5.66 -5.19
N MET A 322 1.24 -4.95 -4.87
CA MET A 322 1.09 -3.55 -5.24
C MET A 322 2.12 -2.65 -4.57
N LEU A 323 2.40 -2.84 -3.28
CA LEU A 323 3.41 -2.04 -2.60
C LEU A 323 4.82 -2.31 -3.12
N PHE A 324 5.09 -3.52 -3.62
CA PHE A 324 6.32 -3.81 -4.34
C PHE A 324 6.40 -3.01 -5.65
N GLU A 325 5.38 -3.09 -6.50
CA GLU A 325 5.37 -2.37 -7.78
C GLU A 325 5.42 -0.85 -7.59
N GLU A 326 4.74 -0.32 -6.58
CA GLU A 326 4.62 1.13 -6.33
C GLU A 326 5.89 1.73 -5.70
N LYS A 327 6.50 1.04 -4.74
CA LYS A 327 7.54 1.63 -3.86
C LYS A 327 8.92 1.02 -4.03
N LEU A 328 9.00 -0.18 -4.62
CA LEU A 328 10.22 -0.99 -4.61
C LEU A 328 10.72 -1.38 -6.00
N ASN A 329 9.90 -1.41 -7.04
CA ASN A 329 10.30 -1.82 -8.39
C ASN A 329 11.03 -0.72 -9.18
#